data_AF-A0A3S5C835-F1
#
_entry.id   AF-A0A3S5C835-F1
#
_cell.length_a   1.000
_cell.length_b   1.000
_cell.length_c   1.000
_cell.angle_alpha   90.00
_cell.angle_beta   90.00
_cell.angle_gamma   90.00
#
_symmetry.space_group_name_H-M   'P 1'
#
loop_
_entity.id
_entity.type
_entity.pdbx_description
1 polymer ?
#
loop_
_entity_poly.entity_id
_entity_poly.type
_entity_poly.pdbx_seq_one_letter_code
_entity_poly.pdbx_strand_id
1 'polypeptide(L)'
;MCALTLTNITTLKECQEKLVDQLISQIQRSPGPPTRNLIGRCLASLFSNGDTLYLYKAINTCNDILKSKDDGPPYLNIRLTAINCLGTMYERLGRLAESQTRYEIMLALHGIVHGLGYSGYGCHKEIYKAAKNCMTDRAMPVRAAAAKCIYALVDYSQSLHTTDLEATVNLCLRSMESSSYEVRLESSRLLGHLLARTQGHSFKGFGLHPSSSLTGGSGSGAGSCGTIGSCGGQIGNNGITGTGVATTSGKC
;
A
#
# COMPACT_ATOMS: atom_id res chain seq x y z
N MET A 1 0.15 24.94 -20.89
CA MET A 1 -1.24 25.15 -21.36
C MET A 1 -1.31 24.61 -22.78
N CYS A 2 -2.18 23.70 -23.20
CA CYS A 2 -3.32 22.99 -22.62
C CYS A 2 -3.54 21.75 -23.52
N ALA A 3 -4.24 20.73 -23.01
CA ALA A 3 -4.89 19.68 -23.80
C ALA A 3 -4.10 18.41 -24.26
N LEU A 4 -3.12 17.91 -23.52
CA LEU A 4 -2.84 16.46 -23.55
C LEU A 4 -3.62 15.80 -22.41
N THR A 5 -4.93 15.80 -22.61
CA THR A 5 -5.98 15.24 -21.77
C THR A 5 -5.80 13.74 -21.57
N LEU A 6 -6.33 13.24 -20.44
CA LEU A 6 -6.19 11.89 -19.88
C LEU A 6 -6.32 10.70 -20.85
N THR A 7 -6.90 10.86 -22.04
CA THR A 7 -6.98 9.83 -23.08
C THR A 7 -5.62 9.44 -23.65
N ASN A 8 -4.62 10.34 -23.63
CA ASN A 8 -3.29 10.05 -24.16
C ASN A 8 -2.42 9.20 -23.21
N ILE A 9 -2.64 9.29 -21.89
CA ILE A 9 -1.82 8.57 -20.90
C ILE A 9 -2.15 7.07 -20.92
N THR A 10 -3.43 6.72 -21.09
CA THR A 10 -3.84 5.32 -21.25
C THR A 10 -3.31 4.73 -22.55
N THR A 11 -3.42 5.46 -23.67
CA THR A 11 -2.82 5.02 -24.95
C THR A 11 -1.29 4.99 -24.92
N LEU A 12 -0.66 5.87 -24.14
CA LEU A 12 0.78 5.87 -23.89
C LEU A 12 1.18 4.57 -23.19
N LYS A 13 0.44 4.16 -22.15
CA LYS A 13 0.68 2.91 -21.42
C LYS A 13 0.54 1.68 -22.31
N GLU A 14 -0.43 1.67 -23.22
CA GLU A 14 -0.64 0.57 -24.19
C GLU A 14 0.48 0.48 -25.23
N CYS A 15 1.00 1.62 -25.71
CA CYS A 15 2.10 1.66 -26.69
C CYS A 15 3.49 1.69 -26.04
N GLN A 16 3.56 1.72 -24.70
CA GLN A 16 4.79 2.01 -23.96
C GLN A 16 5.89 0.98 -24.26
N GLU A 17 5.55 -0.30 -24.24
CA GLU A 17 6.49 -1.39 -24.47
C GLU A 17 7.16 -1.26 -25.85
N LYS A 18 6.36 -1.03 -26.90
CA LYS A 18 6.85 -0.85 -28.27
C LYS A 18 7.80 0.35 -28.38
N LEU A 19 7.47 1.46 -27.71
CA LEU A 19 8.31 2.66 -27.70
C LEU A 19 9.62 2.44 -26.94
N VAL A 20 9.57 1.77 -25.80
CA VAL A 20 10.76 1.41 -25.01
C VAL A 20 11.68 0.50 -25.82
N ASP A 21 11.15 -0.53 -26.45
CA ASP A 21 11.94 -1.46 -27.27
C ASP A 21 12.57 -0.75 -28.48
N GLN A 22 11.84 0.17 -29.13
CA GLN A 22 12.41 1.00 -30.19
C GLN A 22 13.53 1.92 -29.68
N LEU A 23 13.33 2.59 -28.54
CA LEU A 23 14.36 3.46 -27.95
C LEU A 23 15.60 2.66 -27.53
N ILE A 24 15.42 1.47 -26.96
CA ILE A 24 16.52 0.56 -26.61
C ILE A 24 17.26 0.10 -27.86
N SER A 25 16.55 -0.20 -28.95
CA SER A 25 17.19 -0.57 -30.24
C SER A 25 18.07 0.56 -30.80
N GLN A 26 17.70 1.82 -30.54
CA GLN A 26 18.48 2.99 -30.96
C GLN A 26 19.77 3.18 -30.13
N ILE A 27 19.83 2.68 -28.90
CA ILE A 27 21.06 2.69 -28.10
C ILE A 27 22.16 1.86 -28.77
N GLN A 28 21.78 0.76 -29.42
CA GLN A 28 22.70 -0.18 -30.06
C GLN A 28 23.19 0.29 -31.46
N ARG A 29 22.55 1.30 -32.07
CA ARG A 29 22.91 1.82 -33.40
C ARG A 29 24.03 2.87 -33.37
N SER A 30 24.88 2.87 -32.33
CA SER A 30 26.00 3.81 -32.15
C SER A 30 25.63 5.30 -32.33
N PRO A 31 24.67 5.84 -31.57
CA PRO A 31 24.20 7.21 -31.75
C PRO A 31 25.27 8.26 -31.45
N GLY A 32 25.19 9.42 -32.13
CA GLY A 32 26.06 10.58 -31.89
C GLY A 32 25.71 11.34 -30.59
N PRO A 33 26.62 12.18 -30.06
CA PRO A 33 26.45 12.87 -28.78
C PRO A 33 25.09 13.58 -28.56
N PRO A 34 24.53 14.36 -29.51
CA PRO A 34 23.23 15.00 -29.31
C PRO A 34 22.08 13.99 -29.24
N THR A 35 22.14 12.93 -30.05
CA THR A 35 21.15 11.85 -30.08
C THR A 35 21.15 11.05 -28.78
N ARG A 36 22.32 10.85 -28.15
CA ARG A 36 22.42 10.17 -26.83
C ARG A 36 21.65 10.89 -25.74
N ASN A 37 21.75 12.21 -25.70
CA ASN A 37 21.06 13.04 -24.72
C ASN A 37 19.54 13.03 -24.95
N LEU A 38 19.14 13.09 -26.23
CA LEU A 38 17.73 13.00 -26.60
C LEU A 38 17.11 11.66 -26.19
N ILE A 39 17.76 10.52 -26.48
CA ILE A 39 17.26 9.19 -26.11
C ILE A 39 17.08 9.09 -24.58
N GLY A 40 18.07 9.51 -23.80
CA GLY A 40 17.98 9.49 -22.33
C GLY A 40 16.82 10.33 -21.79
N ARG A 41 16.61 11.54 -22.35
CA ARG A 41 15.49 12.41 -21.98
C ARG A 41 14.14 11.86 -22.40
N CYS A 42 14.04 11.25 -23.58
CA CYS A 42 12.83 10.60 -24.07
C CYS A 42 12.44 9.43 -23.17
N LEU A 43 13.38 8.55 -22.82
CA LEU A 43 13.16 7.45 -21.87
C LEU A 43 12.72 7.97 -20.50
N ALA A 44 13.40 8.98 -19.95
CA ALA A 44 13.04 9.55 -18.67
C ALA A 44 11.64 10.18 -18.67
N SER A 45 11.26 10.90 -19.72
CA SER A 45 9.93 11.51 -19.86
C SER A 45 8.83 10.45 -20.01
N LEU A 46 9.11 9.39 -20.76
CA LEU A 46 8.19 8.27 -20.97
C LEU A 46 7.89 7.54 -19.66
N PHE A 47 8.91 7.22 -18.87
CA PHE A 47 8.72 6.57 -17.56
C PHE A 47 8.18 7.52 -16.47
N SER A 48 8.38 8.83 -16.60
CA SER A 48 7.83 9.79 -15.63
C SER A 48 6.31 9.93 -15.73
N ASN A 49 5.75 9.74 -16.92
CA ASN A 49 4.31 9.86 -17.18
C ASN A 49 3.61 8.51 -17.43
N GLY A 50 4.39 7.46 -17.69
CA GLY A 50 3.92 6.10 -17.98
C GLY A 50 4.03 5.14 -16.80
N ASP A 51 4.13 3.86 -17.11
CA ASP A 51 4.29 2.76 -16.18
C ASP A 51 5.77 2.53 -15.82
N THR A 52 6.06 2.30 -14.55
CA THR A 52 7.42 2.02 -14.05
C THR A 52 7.82 0.55 -14.20
N LEU A 53 6.93 -0.36 -14.59
CA LEU A 53 7.24 -1.79 -14.78
C LEU A 53 8.41 -2.03 -15.76
N TYR A 54 8.43 -1.29 -16.89
CA TYR A 54 9.47 -1.43 -17.92
C TYR A 54 10.78 -0.69 -17.60
N LEU A 55 10.80 0.13 -16.55
CA LEU A 55 12.00 0.87 -16.15
C LEU A 55 13.14 -0.10 -15.79
N TYR A 56 12.83 -1.15 -15.03
CA TYR A 56 13.82 -2.16 -14.65
C TYR A 56 14.37 -2.93 -15.86
N LYS A 57 13.53 -3.23 -16.85
CA LYS A 57 13.97 -3.83 -18.13
C LYS A 57 15.00 -2.92 -18.81
N ALA A 58 14.68 -1.64 -18.98
CA ALA A 58 15.57 -0.67 -19.61
C ALA A 58 16.88 -0.45 -18.84
N ILE A 59 16.83 -0.37 -17.50
CA ILE A 59 18.01 -0.25 -16.64
C ILE A 59 18.89 -1.50 -16.77
N ASN A 60 18.30 -2.70 -16.74
CA ASN A 60 19.05 -3.95 -16.86
C ASN A 60 19.73 -4.07 -18.23
N THR A 61 19.03 -3.73 -19.32
CA THR A 61 19.65 -3.71 -20.66
C THR A 61 20.83 -2.74 -20.73
N CYS A 62 20.70 -1.53 -20.19
CA CYS A 62 21.83 -0.59 -20.12
C CYS A 62 22.97 -1.14 -19.25
N ASN A 63 22.67 -1.79 -18.12
CA ASN A 63 23.67 -2.42 -17.27
C ASN A 63 24.40 -3.57 -17.98
N ASP A 64 23.71 -4.37 -18.79
CA ASP A 64 24.32 -5.48 -19.50
C ASP A 64 25.26 -4.99 -20.63
N ILE A 65 24.90 -3.89 -21.30
CA ILE A 65 25.78 -3.15 -22.23
C ILE A 65 27.06 -2.63 -21.54
N LEU A 66 27.01 -2.33 -20.24
CA LEU A 66 28.19 -1.89 -19.50
C LEU A 66 29.08 -3.05 -19.03
N LYS A 67 28.53 -4.25 -18.86
CA LYS A 67 29.26 -5.46 -18.43
C LYS A 67 30.04 -6.11 -19.58
N SER A 68 29.58 -5.97 -20.81
CA SER A 68 30.26 -6.49 -22.00
C SER A 68 31.66 -5.89 -22.17
N LYS A 69 32.64 -6.76 -22.45
CA LYS A 69 34.07 -6.42 -22.61
C LYS A 69 34.50 -6.10 -24.06
N ASP A 70 33.55 -5.90 -24.98
CA ASP A 70 33.88 -5.57 -26.36
C ASP A 70 34.36 -4.11 -26.49
N ASP A 71 35.61 -3.92 -26.91
CA ASP A 71 36.23 -2.60 -27.10
C ASP A 71 36.25 -2.16 -28.59
N GLY A 72 35.30 -2.66 -29.38
CA GLY A 72 35.16 -2.22 -30.77
C GLY A 72 34.87 -0.71 -30.89
N PRO A 73 35.31 -0.03 -31.97
CA PRO A 73 35.02 1.40 -32.21
C PRO A 73 33.54 1.82 -32.09
N PRO A 74 32.55 1.05 -32.58
CA PRO A 74 31.13 1.36 -32.37
C PRO A 74 30.65 1.09 -30.93
N TYR A 75 31.34 0.21 -30.20
CA TYR A 75 30.97 -0.25 -28.86
C TYR A 75 31.25 0.81 -27.79
N LEU A 76 32.31 1.61 -27.96
CA LEU A 76 32.60 2.76 -27.10
C LEU A 76 31.43 3.75 -27.09
N ASN A 77 30.87 4.06 -28.26
CA ASN A 77 29.75 4.97 -28.40
C ASN A 77 28.46 4.42 -27.78
N ILE A 78 28.24 3.11 -27.88
CA ILE A 78 27.10 2.42 -27.26
C ILE A 78 27.23 2.47 -25.73
N ARG A 79 28.42 2.20 -25.17
CA ARG A 79 28.67 2.30 -23.71
C ARG A 79 28.46 3.72 -23.19
N LEU A 80 28.98 4.74 -23.88
CA LEU A 80 28.74 6.14 -23.52
C LEU A 80 27.26 6.51 -23.57
N THR A 81 26.51 5.96 -24.53
CA THR A 81 25.06 6.14 -24.62
C THR A 81 24.35 5.51 -23.43
N ALA A 82 24.70 4.27 -23.07
CA ALA A 82 24.13 3.56 -21.93
C ALA A 82 24.40 4.29 -20.61
N ILE A 83 25.62 4.81 -20.38
CA ILE A 83 25.96 5.62 -19.20
C ILE A 83 25.08 6.88 -19.14
N ASN A 84 24.96 7.61 -20.26
CA ASN A 84 24.15 8.83 -20.29
C ASN A 84 22.66 8.54 -20.06
N CYS A 85 22.12 7.48 -20.66
CA CYS A 85 20.73 7.06 -20.47
C CYS A 85 20.48 6.66 -19.01
N LEU A 86 21.37 5.86 -18.41
CA LEU A 86 21.28 5.50 -16.98
C LEU A 86 21.31 6.74 -16.09
N GLY A 87 22.26 7.65 -16.32
CA GLY A 87 22.35 8.90 -15.55
C GLY A 87 21.07 9.72 -15.62
N THR A 88 20.54 9.94 -16.84
CA THR A 88 19.31 10.72 -17.05
C THR A 88 18.08 10.04 -16.44
N MET A 89 17.98 8.71 -16.55
CA MET A 89 16.90 7.94 -15.95
C MET A 89 16.95 8.00 -14.41
N TYR A 90 18.11 7.81 -13.79
CA TYR A 90 18.24 7.88 -12.34
C TYR A 90 18.05 9.29 -11.78
N GLU A 91 18.49 10.32 -12.51
CA GLU A 91 18.28 11.72 -12.12
C GLU A 91 16.78 12.05 -11.99
N ARG A 92 15.95 11.57 -12.93
CA ARG A 92 14.52 11.88 -12.97
C ARG A 92 13.65 10.87 -12.20
N LEU A 93 14.00 9.59 -12.26
CA LEU A 93 13.15 8.49 -11.78
C LEU A 93 13.64 7.91 -10.46
N GLY A 94 14.89 8.15 -10.03
CA GLY A 94 15.45 7.54 -8.82
C GLY A 94 14.62 7.84 -7.57
N ARG A 95 14.13 9.08 -7.43
CA ARG A 95 13.27 9.47 -6.31
C ARG A 95 11.87 8.85 -6.37
N LEU A 96 11.36 8.60 -7.58
CA LEU A 96 10.07 7.95 -7.82
C LEU A 96 10.16 6.46 -7.46
N ALA A 97 11.20 5.77 -7.93
CA ALA A 97 11.44 4.36 -7.65
C ALA A 97 11.58 4.10 -6.13
N GLU A 98 12.36 4.91 -5.41
CA GLU A 98 12.52 4.78 -3.96
C GLU A 98 11.19 4.95 -3.21
N SER A 99 10.37 5.90 -3.63
CA SER A 99 9.07 6.18 -3.00
C SER A 99 8.01 5.14 -3.37
N GLN A 100 8.08 4.59 -4.58
CA GLN A 100 7.23 3.48 -5.01
C GLN A 100 7.52 2.22 -4.20
N THR A 101 8.79 1.86 -4.00
CA THR A 101 9.15 0.70 -3.17
C THR A 101 8.60 0.84 -1.76
N ARG A 102 8.70 2.03 -1.13
CA ARG A 102 8.12 2.26 0.20
C ARG A 102 6.59 2.12 0.20
N TYR A 103 5.93 2.58 -0.86
CA TYR A 103 4.48 2.45 -1.03
C TYR A 103 4.06 0.98 -1.11
N GLU A 104 4.71 0.18 -1.98
CA GLU A 104 4.41 -1.24 -2.15
C GLU A 104 4.67 -2.05 -0.87
N ILE A 105 5.78 -1.77 -0.17
CA ILE A 105 6.08 -2.39 1.13
C ILE A 105 4.94 -2.11 2.11
N MET A 106 4.44 -0.88 2.17
CA MET A 106 3.37 -0.52 3.08
C MET A 106 2.04 -1.21 2.73
N LEU A 107 1.73 -1.37 1.44
CA LEU A 107 0.57 -2.15 1.01
C LEU A 107 0.71 -3.63 1.34
N ALA A 108 1.91 -4.20 1.19
CA ALA A 108 2.18 -5.58 1.58
C ALA A 108 1.99 -5.77 3.10
N LEU A 109 2.50 -4.83 3.91
CA LEU A 109 2.27 -4.83 5.36
C LEU A 109 0.79 -4.75 5.72
N HIS A 110 0.01 -3.90 5.04
CA HIS A 110 -1.43 -3.84 5.20
C HIS A 110 -2.11 -5.19 4.90
N GLY A 111 -1.71 -5.86 3.80
CA GLY A 111 -2.21 -7.19 3.45
C GLY A 111 -1.84 -8.26 4.49
N ILE A 112 -0.63 -8.21 5.03
CA ILE A 112 -0.17 -9.10 6.10
C ILE A 112 -1.02 -8.91 7.36
N VAL A 113 -1.29 -7.67 7.78
CA VAL A 113 -2.16 -7.38 8.92
C VAL A 113 -3.56 -7.97 8.71
N HIS A 114 -4.11 -7.80 7.52
CA HIS A 114 -5.43 -8.32 7.20
C HIS A 114 -5.47 -9.86 7.16
N GLY A 115 -4.40 -10.50 6.66
CA GLY A 115 -4.30 -11.97 6.57
C GLY A 115 -3.97 -12.66 7.90
N LEU A 116 -3.15 -12.03 8.76
CA LEU A 116 -2.78 -12.59 10.05
C LEU A 116 -3.82 -12.34 11.14
N GLY A 117 -4.59 -11.25 11.04
CA GLY A 117 -5.58 -10.85 12.03
C GLY A 117 -5.02 -10.88 13.47
N TYR A 118 -5.80 -11.38 14.43
CA TYR A 118 -5.37 -11.45 15.84
C TYR A 118 -4.17 -12.36 16.10
N SER A 119 -3.90 -13.33 15.23
CA SER A 119 -2.75 -14.24 15.37
C SER A 119 -1.41 -13.53 15.12
N GLY A 120 -1.42 -12.37 14.46
CA GLY A 120 -0.25 -11.53 14.17
C GLY A 120 0.20 -10.60 15.31
N TYR A 121 -0.28 -10.79 16.55
CA TYR A 121 -0.02 -9.86 17.66
C TYR A 121 1.46 -9.50 17.85
N GLY A 122 2.37 -10.47 17.63
CA GLY A 122 3.82 -10.25 17.76
C GLY A 122 4.42 -9.26 16.74
N CYS A 123 3.82 -9.12 15.55
CA CYS A 123 4.32 -8.19 14.52
C CYS A 123 3.56 -6.85 14.49
N HIS A 124 2.35 -6.76 15.05
CA HIS A 124 1.53 -5.54 15.00
C HIS A 124 2.23 -4.29 15.53
N LYS A 125 3.00 -4.42 16.62
CA LYS A 125 3.73 -3.28 17.22
C LYS A 125 4.83 -2.76 16.29
N GLU A 126 5.58 -3.65 15.66
CA GLU A 126 6.65 -3.26 14.73
C GLU A 126 6.08 -2.68 13.44
N ILE A 127 4.98 -3.26 12.93
CA ILE A 127 4.26 -2.73 11.77
C ILE A 127 3.70 -1.33 12.09
N TYR A 128 3.10 -1.14 13.26
CA TYR A 128 2.62 0.18 13.69
C TYR A 128 3.76 1.19 13.76
N LYS A 129 4.91 0.84 14.35
CA LYS A 129 6.07 1.74 14.43
C LYS A 129 6.58 2.13 13.04
N ALA A 130 6.65 1.19 12.10
CA ALA A 130 7.02 1.45 10.71
C ALA A 130 6.01 2.36 10.01
N ALA A 131 4.71 2.06 10.11
CA ALA A 131 3.64 2.86 9.52
C ALA A 131 3.58 4.28 10.10
N LYS A 132 3.83 4.43 11.40
CA LYS A 132 3.91 5.74 12.08
C LYS A 132 4.96 6.64 11.45
N ASN A 133 6.12 6.09 11.11
CA ASN A 133 7.18 6.84 10.45
C ASN A 133 6.81 7.22 9.00
N CYS A 134 6.05 6.37 8.32
CA CYS A 134 5.61 6.61 6.94
C CYS A 134 4.45 7.60 6.81
N MET A 135 3.69 7.86 7.88
CA MET A 135 2.62 8.88 7.92
C MET A 135 3.13 10.32 7.67
N THR A 136 4.42 10.58 7.87
CA THR A 136 5.05 11.89 7.61
C THR A 136 5.98 11.88 6.40
N ASP A 137 5.99 10.82 5.59
CA ASP A 137 6.88 10.68 4.42
C ASP A 137 6.73 11.83 3.43
N ARG A 138 7.77 12.19 2.68
CA ARG A 138 7.67 13.23 1.64
C ARG A 138 6.72 12.84 0.50
N ALA A 139 6.54 11.56 0.23
CA ALA A 139 5.69 11.04 -0.83
C ALA A 139 4.26 10.82 -0.34
N MET A 140 3.31 11.56 -0.92
CA MET A 140 1.89 11.49 -0.56
C MET A 140 1.28 10.07 -0.69
N PRO A 141 1.59 9.27 -1.73
CA PRO A 141 1.06 7.91 -1.83
C PRO A 141 1.48 7.01 -0.66
N VAL A 142 2.73 7.16 -0.19
CA VAL A 142 3.26 6.40 0.96
C VAL A 142 2.50 6.77 2.24
N ARG A 143 2.19 8.07 2.45
CA ARG A 143 1.36 8.51 3.58
C ARG A 143 -0.03 7.88 3.56
N ALA A 144 -0.69 7.86 2.39
CA ALA A 144 -2.01 7.27 2.24
C ALA A 144 -2.01 5.75 2.51
N ALA A 145 -1.01 5.03 1.99
CA ALA A 145 -0.84 3.60 2.27
C ALA A 145 -0.55 3.34 3.77
N ALA A 146 0.23 4.20 4.42
CA ALA A 146 0.51 4.08 5.85
C ALA A 146 -0.76 4.27 6.70
N ALA A 147 -1.61 5.26 6.37
CA ALA A 147 -2.89 5.47 7.03
C ALA A 147 -3.81 4.23 6.87
N LYS A 148 -3.87 3.64 5.66
CA LYS A 148 -4.61 2.38 5.41
C LYS A 148 -4.08 1.21 6.22
N CYS A 149 -2.76 1.09 6.34
CA CYS A 149 -2.12 0.05 7.14
C CYS A 149 -2.47 0.19 8.64
N ILE A 150 -2.39 1.40 9.19
CA ILE A 150 -2.78 1.66 10.59
C ILE A 150 -4.28 1.41 10.77
N TYR A 151 -5.13 1.78 9.81
CA TYR A 151 -6.57 1.53 9.84
C TYR A 151 -6.87 0.03 10.06
N ALA A 152 -6.22 -0.85 9.32
CA ALA A 152 -6.37 -2.30 9.52
C ALA A 152 -5.86 -2.77 10.89
N LEU A 153 -4.80 -2.16 11.41
CA LEU A 153 -4.25 -2.50 12.73
C LEU A 153 -5.16 -2.15 13.90
N VAL A 154 -6.03 -1.13 13.76
CA VAL A 154 -6.99 -0.71 14.81
C VAL A 154 -7.85 -1.89 15.27
N ASP A 155 -8.25 -2.77 14.34
CA ASP A 155 -9.17 -3.87 14.66
C ASP A 155 -8.49 -4.99 15.49
N TYR A 156 -7.19 -5.15 15.34
CA TYR A 156 -6.43 -6.26 15.92
C TYR A 156 -5.55 -5.88 17.10
N SER A 157 -5.17 -4.61 17.23
CA SER A 157 -4.21 -4.14 18.24
C SER A 157 -4.90 -3.41 19.39
N GLN A 158 -5.04 -4.08 20.53
CA GLN A 158 -5.60 -3.48 21.75
C GLN A 158 -4.73 -2.34 22.33
N SER A 159 -3.41 -2.40 22.14
CA SER A 159 -2.50 -1.35 22.64
C SER A 159 -2.72 -0.01 21.94
N LEU A 160 -3.20 -0.04 20.69
CA LEU A 160 -3.45 1.16 19.90
C LEU A 160 -4.55 2.04 20.50
N HIS A 161 -5.52 1.42 21.19
CA HIS A 161 -6.66 2.11 21.81
C HIS A 161 -6.34 2.71 23.17
N THR A 162 -5.26 2.28 23.82
CA THR A 162 -4.95 2.61 25.21
C THR A 162 -3.67 3.45 25.35
N THR A 163 -2.54 2.99 24.80
CA THR A 163 -1.25 3.64 24.98
C THR A 163 -0.90 4.64 23.89
N ASP A 164 -1.32 4.36 22.66
CA ASP A 164 -0.88 5.10 21.47
C ASP A 164 -2.00 5.93 20.82
N LEU A 165 -3.17 6.03 21.47
CA LEU A 165 -4.34 6.71 20.93
C LEU A 165 -4.05 8.18 20.61
N GLU A 166 -3.65 8.97 21.61
CA GLU A 166 -3.38 10.40 21.44
C GLU A 166 -2.24 10.64 20.43
N ALA A 167 -1.21 9.80 20.44
CA ALA A 167 -0.11 9.88 19.49
C ALA A 167 -0.60 9.65 18.05
N THR A 168 -1.48 8.68 17.83
CA THR A 168 -2.07 8.37 16.53
C THR A 168 -3.01 9.49 16.06
N VAL A 169 -3.84 10.02 16.96
CA VAL A 169 -4.75 11.15 16.67
C VAL A 169 -3.95 12.38 16.22
N ASN A 170 -2.95 12.78 16.99
CA ASN A 170 -2.09 13.92 16.67
C ASN A 170 -1.36 13.71 15.33
N LEU A 171 -0.92 12.49 15.05
CA LEU A 171 -0.28 12.16 13.78
C LEU A 171 -1.25 12.26 12.60
N CYS A 172 -2.50 11.81 12.77
CA CYS A 172 -3.55 11.95 11.75
C CYS A 172 -3.80 13.43 11.45
N LEU A 173 -3.98 14.27 12.47
CA LEU A 173 -4.19 15.72 12.31
C LEU A 173 -3.02 16.37 11.54
N ARG A 174 -1.77 16.10 11.96
CA ARG A 174 -0.57 16.62 11.28
C ARG A 174 -0.42 16.12 9.85
N SER A 175 -0.81 14.88 9.57
CA SER A 175 -0.75 14.32 8.21
C SER A 175 -1.75 14.99 7.26
N MET A 176 -2.86 15.53 7.78
CA MET A 176 -3.91 16.19 6.97
C MET A 176 -3.55 17.63 6.56
N GLU A 177 -2.80 18.36 7.39
CA GLU A 177 -2.48 19.78 7.17
C GLU A 177 -1.58 20.04 5.95
N SER A 178 -0.80 19.05 5.50
CA SER A 178 0.22 19.23 4.45
C SER A 178 0.08 18.26 3.27
N SER A 179 -1.13 17.79 2.92
CA SER A 179 -1.28 16.64 2.03
C SER A 179 -2.31 16.79 0.89
N SER A 180 -2.42 15.75 0.06
CA SER A 180 -3.41 15.64 -1.02
C SER A 180 -4.79 15.23 -0.49
N TYR A 181 -5.81 15.29 -1.35
CA TYR A 181 -7.18 14.84 -1.00
C TYR A 181 -7.22 13.39 -0.51
N GLU A 182 -6.49 12.49 -1.18
CA GLU A 182 -6.46 11.06 -0.81
C GLU A 182 -5.92 10.83 0.60
N VAL A 183 -4.80 11.49 0.95
CA VAL A 183 -4.23 11.37 2.31
C VAL A 183 -5.20 11.90 3.35
N ARG A 184 -5.88 13.03 3.10
CA ARG A 184 -6.90 13.55 4.02
C ARG A 184 -8.06 12.59 4.21
N LEU A 185 -8.53 11.95 3.13
CA LEU A 185 -9.60 10.97 3.19
C LEU A 185 -9.21 9.75 4.03
N GLU A 186 -8.02 9.19 3.80
CA GLU A 186 -7.58 7.99 4.53
C GLU A 186 -7.23 8.30 5.99
N SER A 187 -6.59 9.43 6.26
CA SER A 187 -6.30 9.87 7.64
C SER A 187 -7.57 10.19 8.42
N SER A 188 -8.61 10.76 7.79
CA SER A 188 -9.90 11.01 8.46
C SER A 188 -10.70 9.73 8.69
N ARG A 189 -10.66 8.76 7.77
CA ARG A 189 -11.21 7.42 7.99
C ARG A 189 -10.53 6.71 9.16
N LEU A 190 -9.20 6.74 9.20
CA LEU A 190 -8.42 6.21 10.32
C LEU A 190 -8.81 6.89 11.64
N LEU A 191 -8.85 8.23 11.67
CA LEU A 191 -9.20 8.98 12.87
C LEU A 191 -10.61 8.63 13.38
N GLY A 192 -11.59 8.63 12.48
CA GLY A 192 -12.98 8.28 12.83
C GLY A 192 -13.11 6.84 13.31
N HIS A 193 -12.44 5.89 12.65
CA HIS A 193 -12.46 4.48 13.04
C HIS A 193 -11.79 4.23 14.38
N LEU A 194 -10.63 4.84 14.61
CA LEU A 194 -9.89 4.75 15.87
C LEU A 194 -10.72 5.30 17.04
N LEU A 195 -11.31 6.49 16.87
CA LEU A 195 -12.15 7.09 17.91
C LEU A 195 -13.44 6.30 18.12
N ALA A 196 -14.08 5.79 17.07
CA ALA A 196 -15.27 4.94 17.22
C ALA A 196 -14.98 3.68 18.05
N ARG A 197 -13.80 3.08 17.87
CA ARG A 197 -13.36 1.89 18.60
C ARG A 197 -13.07 2.16 20.08
N THR A 198 -12.71 3.38 20.47
CA THR A 198 -12.50 3.73 21.89
C THR A 198 -13.81 3.96 22.64
N GLN A 199 -14.91 4.29 21.93
CA GLN A 199 -16.19 4.60 22.56
C GLN A 199 -17.06 3.38 22.91
N GLY A 200 -16.68 2.16 22.52
CA GLY A 200 -17.17 0.94 23.17
C GLY A 200 -18.68 0.66 23.19
N HIS A 201 -19.50 1.28 22.33
CA HIS A 201 -20.87 0.82 22.07
C HIS A 201 -20.91 0.24 20.65
N SER A 202 -21.34 -1.03 20.50
CA SER A 202 -21.52 -1.67 19.19
C SER A 202 -22.33 -0.78 18.24
N PHE A 203 -21.65 -0.06 17.36
CA PHE A 203 -22.30 0.60 16.23
C PHE A 203 -22.56 -0.48 15.18
N LYS A 204 -23.74 -1.09 15.26
CA LYS A 204 -24.24 -2.02 14.25
C LYS A 204 -24.47 -1.24 12.96
N GLY A 205 -23.52 -1.34 12.03
CA GLY A 205 -23.70 -1.18 10.59
C GLY A 205 -24.05 0.22 10.06
N PHE A 206 -23.05 0.91 9.49
CA PHE A 206 -23.31 1.69 8.28
C PHE A 206 -23.35 0.72 7.10
N GLY A 207 -24.51 0.11 6.90
CA GLY A 207 -24.83 -0.49 5.62
C GLY A 207 -24.89 0.61 4.57
N LEU A 208 -23.92 0.63 3.66
CA LEU A 208 -24.10 1.25 2.35
C LEU A 208 -25.21 0.46 1.63
N HIS A 209 -26.44 0.98 1.65
CA HIS A 209 -27.47 0.59 0.68
C HIS A 209 -27.93 1.84 -0.08
N PRO A 210 -28.05 1.77 -1.41
CA PRO A 210 -28.39 2.92 -2.22
C PRO A 210 -29.86 3.31 -2.05
N SER A 211 -30.09 4.59 -2.31
CA SER A 211 -31.33 5.36 -2.22
C SER A 211 -32.60 4.63 -2.70
N SER A 212 -33.69 4.73 -1.93
CA SER A 212 -35.05 4.92 -2.47
C SER A 212 -36.06 5.35 -1.37
N SER A 213 -36.60 6.56 -1.57
CA SER A 213 -37.98 7.03 -1.30
C SER A 213 -38.72 6.74 0.02
N LEU A 214 -38.97 7.83 0.76
CA LEU A 214 -40.28 8.35 1.22
C LEU A 214 -41.33 7.36 1.78
N THR A 215 -41.64 7.46 3.08
CA THR A 215 -42.88 8.05 3.66
C THR A 215 -43.21 7.49 5.07
N GLY A 216 -43.60 8.38 5.99
CA GLY A 216 -44.69 8.12 6.96
C GLY A 216 -44.34 7.70 8.40
N GLY A 217 -44.67 8.58 9.36
CA GLY A 217 -45.51 8.17 10.50
C GLY A 217 -44.86 7.95 11.88
N SER A 218 -44.99 9.00 12.71
CA SER A 218 -45.03 9.10 14.18
C SER A 218 -45.33 7.85 15.03
N GLY A 219 -44.72 7.77 16.23
CA GLY A 219 -45.22 6.94 17.33
C GLY A 219 -44.28 6.79 18.53
N SER A 220 -44.63 7.45 19.65
CA SER A 220 -43.97 7.45 20.97
C SER A 220 -44.04 6.10 21.71
N GLY A 221 -43.14 5.89 22.68
CA GLY A 221 -43.31 4.83 23.70
C GLY A 221 -42.15 4.69 24.67
N ALA A 222 -42.33 5.21 25.89
CA ALA A 222 -41.46 5.01 27.04
C ALA A 222 -41.53 3.57 27.59
N GLY A 223 -40.45 3.09 28.20
CA GLY A 223 -40.41 1.79 28.88
C GLY A 223 -39.12 1.57 29.66
N SER A 224 -39.16 1.89 30.95
CA SER A 224 -38.16 1.64 31.99
C SER A 224 -38.03 0.16 32.40
N CYS A 225 -37.01 -0.12 33.24
CA CYS A 225 -36.80 -1.29 34.13
C CYS A 225 -35.72 -2.27 33.63
N GLY A 226 -34.71 -2.67 34.40
CA GLY A 226 -34.44 -2.47 35.83
C GLY A 226 -33.05 -2.96 36.24
N THR A 227 -32.66 -2.54 37.44
CA THR A 227 -31.40 -2.82 38.14
C THR A 227 -31.59 -4.00 39.09
N ILE A 228 -30.87 -5.12 38.91
CA ILE A 228 -30.53 -6.15 39.92
C ILE A 228 -29.33 -6.90 39.29
N GLY A 229 -28.15 -7.14 39.87
CA GLY A 229 -27.74 -7.28 41.25
C GLY A 229 -27.07 -8.66 41.41
N SER A 230 -25.86 -8.64 41.97
CA SER A 230 -25.17 -9.73 42.68
C SER A 230 -24.19 -10.67 41.96
N CYS A 231 -23.00 -10.68 42.57
CA CYS A 231 -21.89 -11.61 42.48
C CYS A 231 -22.22 -13.00 43.02
N GLY A 232 -21.43 -13.99 42.59
CA GLY A 232 -21.15 -15.22 43.34
C GLY A 232 -21.32 -16.51 42.53
N GLY A 233 -20.28 -17.36 42.48
CA GLY A 233 -20.43 -18.74 42.03
C GLY A 233 -19.18 -19.37 41.42
N GLN A 234 -18.33 -19.92 42.28
CA GLN A 234 -17.20 -20.78 41.97
C GLN A 234 -17.62 -22.22 41.57
N ILE A 235 -16.81 -22.84 40.70
CA ILE A 235 -16.31 -24.23 40.70
C ILE A 235 -17.31 -25.42 40.57
N GLY A 236 -17.05 -26.31 39.62
CA GLY A 236 -17.47 -27.73 39.62
C GLY A 236 -17.71 -28.27 38.20
N ASN A 237 -16.73 -28.85 37.50
CA ASN A 237 -16.18 -30.21 37.57
C ASN A 237 -16.60 -31.04 36.34
N ASN A 238 -15.62 -31.70 35.73
CA ASN A 238 -15.70 -32.50 34.51
C ASN A 238 -16.48 -33.80 34.73
N GLY A 239 -17.42 -34.10 33.83
CA GLY A 239 -18.04 -35.41 33.66
C GLY A 239 -17.54 -36.08 32.38
N ILE A 240 -16.59 -37.00 32.52
CA ILE A 240 -16.11 -37.90 31.46
C ILE A 240 -16.81 -39.25 31.71
N THR A 241 -17.61 -39.72 30.76
CA THR A 241 -18.04 -41.12 30.71
C THR A 241 -17.80 -41.66 29.31
N GLY A 242 -16.96 -42.69 29.26
CA GLY A 242 -16.68 -43.45 28.05
C GLY A 242 -17.59 -44.66 27.91
N THR A 243 -17.70 -45.13 26.68
CA THR A 243 -18.01 -46.51 26.21
C THR A 243 -17.66 -46.48 24.72
N GLY A 244 -17.10 -47.49 24.05
CA GLY A 244 -16.65 -48.81 24.41
C GLY A 244 -15.80 -49.34 23.23
N VAL A 245 -14.82 -50.18 23.55
CA VAL A 245 -13.87 -50.82 22.64
C VAL A 245 -14.53 -52.01 21.96
N ALA A 246 -14.32 -52.18 20.65
CA ALA A 246 -14.48 -53.44 19.95
C ALA A 246 -13.19 -53.77 19.19
N THR A 247 -12.55 -54.85 19.64
CA THR A 247 -11.34 -55.46 19.11
C THR A 247 -11.70 -56.52 18.08
N THR A 248 -11.05 -56.53 16.92
CA THR A 248 -10.79 -57.77 16.17
C THR A 248 -9.37 -57.74 15.61
N SER A 249 -8.51 -58.56 16.22
CA SER A 249 -7.22 -59.00 15.69
C SER A 249 -7.43 -59.91 14.47
N GLY A 250 -6.64 -59.69 13.42
CA GLY A 250 -6.23 -60.71 12.47
C GLY A 250 -4.74 -60.97 12.68
N LYS A 251 -4.40 -62.16 13.19
CA LYS A 251 -3.05 -62.69 13.35
C LYS A 251 -2.78 -63.67 12.20
N CYS A 252 -1.52 -63.74 11.77
CA CYS A 252 -0.87 -65.04 11.66
C CYS A 252 -0.57 -65.54 13.08
#